data_AF-A0A925BB22-F1
#
_entry.id   AF-A0A925BB22-F1
#
_cell.length_a   1.000
_cell.length_b   1.000
_cell.length_c   1.000
_cell.angle_alpha   90.00
_cell.angle_beta   90.00
_cell.angle_gamma   90.00
#
_symmetry.space_group_name_H-M   'P 1'
#
loop_
_entity.id
_entity.type
_entity.pdbx_description
1 polymer ?
#
loop_
_entity_poly.entity_id
_entity_poly.type
_entity_poly.pdbx_seq_one_letter_code
_entity_poly.pdbx_strand_id
1 'polypeptide(L)'
;MADDSTLPPGQYELASFPRFGLSRFADRLPDVAQQIRLTVAGDVEAQAVVSEELRDLPRVEQVSDFHCVTTWSTRSLCWGGYLFSDFFNGIVAPQARPQRAAQLVVLRCCDGYAVSLPLADLMAGSVLLADRLNGEPLSVEHGAPLRLVAPAHYGYKNAKHLRSVEFWTDARRYRSAAFRFMDHPRARVALEERGRGVPGRLLRYLYRPLVAPTIRRFKRALDRHRKLHDDGIQEILGKKD
;
A
#
# COMPACT_ATOMS: atom_id res chain seq x y z
N MET A 1 22.31 -8.90 -16.06
CA MET A 1 20.85 -9.13 -15.98
C MET A 1 20.64 -10.12 -14.85
N ALA A 2 20.04 -9.71 -13.74
CA ALA A 2 19.78 -10.61 -12.62
C ALA A 2 18.79 -11.69 -13.07
N ASP A 3 18.97 -12.91 -12.62
CA ASP A 3 18.10 -14.05 -12.92
C ASP A 3 16.67 -13.79 -12.41
N ASP A 4 15.82 -13.29 -13.32
CA ASP A 4 14.42 -12.94 -13.11
C ASP A 4 13.55 -14.19 -12.86
N SER A 5 14.11 -15.40 -12.78
CA SER A 5 13.34 -16.60 -12.45
C SER A 5 13.23 -16.84 -10.93
N THR A 6 14.15 -16.28 -10.13
CA THR A 6 14.30 -16.65 -8.72
C THR A 6 13.52 -15.73 -7.77
N LEU A 7 12.63 -16.34 -6.99
CA LEU A 7 11.95 -15.64 -5.91
C LEU A 7 12.93 -15.17 -4.82
N PRO A 8 12.64 -14.06 -4.12
CA PRO A 8 13.45 -13.64 -2.99
C PRO A 8 13.55 -14.72 -1.90
N PRO A 9 14.62 -14.71 -1.09
CA PRO A 9 14.86 -15.73 -0.09
C PRO A 9 13.68 -15.98 0.86
N GLY A 10 13.26 -17.25 0.92
CA GLY A 10 12.18 -17.71 1.78
C GLY A 10 10.78 -17.26 1.36
N GLN A 11 10.61 -16.88 0.09
CA GLN A 11 9.30 -16.71 -0.52
C GLN A 11 8.88 -17.98 -1.26
N TYR A 12 7.57 -18.24 -1.29
CA TYR A 12 6.94 -19.16 -2.23
C TYR A 12 5.87 -18.42 -3.04
N GLU A 13 5.62 -18.87 -4.27
CA GLU A 13 4.65 -18.23 -5.14
C GLU A 13 3.21 -18.65 -4.79
N LEU A 14 2.31 -17.66 -4.83
CA LEU A 14 0.87 -17.86 -4.89
C LEU A 14 0.38 -17.48 -6.27
N ALA A 15 -0.41 -18.37 -6.89
CA ALA A 15 -1.03 -18.12 -8.19
C ALA A 15 -2.07 -17.00 -8.15
N SER A 16 -2.64 -16.71 -6.97
CA SER A 16 -3.58 -15.60 -6.78
C SER A 16 -2.94 -14.47 -5.97
N PHE A 17 -3.52 -13.28 -6.07
CA PHE A 17 -3.15 -12.10 -5.29
C PHE A 17 -4.22 -11.80 -4.23
N PRO A 18 -4.21 -12.46 -3.05
CA PRO A 18 -5.27 -12.27 -2.07
C PRO A 18 -5.14 -10.95 -1.29
N ARG A 19 -6.27 -10.40 -0.81
CA ARG A 19 -6.24 -9.43 0.28
C ARG A 19 -5.53 -10.00 1.51
N PHE A 20 -4.55 -9.26 2.01
CA PHE A 20 -3.75 -9.69 3.17
C PHE A 20 -3.30 -8.49 4.01
N GLY A 21 -3.03 -8.71 5.30
CA GLY A 21 -2.55 -7.69 6.21
C GLY A 21 -2.66 -8.11 7.67
N LEU A 22 -2.52 -7.15 8.58
CA LEU A 22 -2.75 -7.38 10.01
C LEU A 22 -4.24 -7.67 10.27
N SER A 23 -4.54 -8.71 11.04
CA SER A 23 -5.90 -9.25 11.21
C SER A 23 -6.92 -8.23 11.73
N ARG A 24 -6.49 -7.20 12.47
CA ARG A 24 -7.36 -6.12 12.98
C ARG A 24 -7.94 -5.20 11.89
N PHE A 25 -7.39 -5.24 10.67
CA PHE A 25 -7.90 -4.51 9.51
C PHE A 25 -8.71 -5.42 8.57
N ALA A 26 -8.89 -6.71 8.90
CA ALA A 26 -9.62 -7.64 8.05
C ALA A 26 -11.06 -7.16 7.76
N ASP A 27 -11.75 -6.65 8.77
CA ASP A 27 -13.14 -6.18 8.66
C ASP A 27 -13.25 -4.69 8.32
N ARG A 28 -12.12 -4.03 8.01
CA ARG A 28 -12.09 -2.62 7.62
C ARG A 28 -11.95 -2.48 6.12
N LEU A 29 -13.07 -2.36 5.44
CA LEU A 29 -13.15 -2.01 4.02
C LEU A 29 -13.80 -0.63 3.95
N PRO A 30 -13.04 0.41 3.61
CA PRO A 30 -13.60 1.75 3.54
C PRO A 30 -14.52 1.82 2.33
N ASP A 31 -15.68 2.44 2.51
CA ASP A 31 -16.50 2.92 1.40
C ASP A 31 -15.77 4.11 0.79
N VAL A 32 -15.06 3.85 -0.30
CA VAL A 32 -14.22 4.83 -0.98
C VAL A 32 -14.90 5.22 -2.27
N ALA A 33 -15.12 6.53 -2.43
CA ALA A 33 -15.44 7.07 -3.73
C ALA A 33 -14.39 6.62 -4.75
N GLN A 34 -14.82 6.36 -5.98
CA GLN A 34 -13.89 6.06 -7.07
C GLN A 34 -12.97 7.26 -7.38
N GLN A 35 -13.37 8.47 -6.99
CA GLN A 35 -12.57 9.68 -7.18
C GLN A 35 -11.42 9.76 -6.16
N ILE A 36 -10.23 10.05 -6.67
CA ILE A 36 -9.02 10.19 -5.86
C ILE A 36 -9.05 11.54 -5.14
N ARG A 37 -8.84 11.51 -3.82
CA ARG A 37 -8.63 12.71 -3.00
C ARG A 37 -7.52 12.46 -1.99
N LEU A 38 -6.33 13.00 -2.28
CA LEU A 38 -5.10 12.75 -1.54
C LEU A 38 -4.65 14.02 -0.81
N THR A 39 -4.58 13.97 0.52
CA THR A 39 -4.08 15.11 1.32
C THR A 39 -2.56 15.06 1.42
N VAL A 40 -1.89 16.17 1.11
CA VAL A 40 -0.46 16.40 1.35
C VAL A 40 -0.32 17.28 2.59
N ALA A 41 0.38 16.78 3.61
CA ALA A 41 0.49 17.46 4.90
C ALA A 41 1.82 17.16 5.63
N GLY A 42 1.89 17.53 6.90
CA GLY A 42 3.08 17.39 7.76
C GLY A 42 3.86 18.70 7.88
N ASP A 43 5.19 18.59 7.93
CA ASP A 43 6.14 19.70 7.96
C ASP A 43 6.29 20.30 6.54
N VAL A 44 5.20 20.87 6.04
CA VAL A 44 5.06 21.52 4.72
C VAL A 44 4.72 23.00 4.89
N GLU A 45 5.05 23.86 3.92
CA GLU A 45 4.67 25.28 3.96
C GLU A 45 3.15 25.47 3.83
N ALA A 46 2.51 24.68 2.96
CA ALA A 46 1.06 24.71 2.76
C ALA A 46 0.51 23.28 2.62
N GLN A 47 -0.57 22.96 3.34
CA GLN A 47 -1.29 21.71 3.11
C GLN A 47 -2.06 21.82 1.79
N ALA A 48 -2.07 20.73 1.03
CA ALA A 48 -2.77 20.65 -0.25
C ALA A 48 -3.65 19.41 -0.30
N VAL A 49 -4.73 19.50 -1.08
CA VAL A 49 -5.55 18.35 -1.42
C VAL A 49 -5.43 18.16 -2.92
N VAL A 50 -4.86 17.02 -3.30
CA VAL A 50 -4.64 16.64 -4.69
C VAL A 50 -5.76 15.71 -5.13
N SER A 51 -6.36 16.01 -6.27
CA SER A 51 -7.44 15.22 -6.85
C SER A 51 -7.25 15.09 -8.35
N GLU A 52 -7.91 15.94 -9.13
CA GLU A 52 -7.92 15.92 -10.58
C GLU A 52 -6.54 16.20 -11.19
N GLU A 53 -5.67 16.93 -10.49
CA GLU A 53 -4.32 17.32 -10.91
C GLU A 53 -3.38 16.11 -11.11
N LEU A 54 -3.68 14.97 -10.47
CA LEU A 54 -2.93 13.74 -10.73
C LEU A 54 -3.01 13.31 -12.19
N ARG A 55 -4.10 13.64 -12.90
CA ARG A 55 -4.29 13.25 -14.29
C ARG A 55 -3.37 13.98 -15.26
N ASP A 56 -2.79 15.09 -14.85
CA ASP A 56 -1.85 15.86 -15.66
C ASP A 56 -0.42 15.27 -15.61
N LEU A 57 -0.16 14.34 -14.68
CA LEU A 57 1.11 13.64 -14.59
C LEU A 57 1.23 12.52 -15.64
N PRO A 58 2.44 12.21 -16.12
CA PRO A 58 2.67 11.05 -16.98
C PRO A 58 2.16 9.75 -16.34
N ARG A 59 1.35 8.99 -17.09
CA ARG A 59 0.93 7.66 -16.66
C ARG A 59 1.98 6.61 -17.02
N VAL A 60 2.15 5.64 -16.14
CA VAL A 60 3.06 4.51 -16.31
C VAL A 60 2.29 3.21 -16.09
N GLU A 61 2.60 2.22 -16.94
CA GLU A 61 2.28 0.82 -16.68
C GLU A 61 3.57 0.08 -16.31
N GLN A 62 3.52 -0.70 -15.25
CA GLN A 62 4.67 -1.41 -14.70
C GLN A 62 4.27 -2.83 -14.30
N VAL A 63 4.95 -3.82 -14.86
CA VAL A 63 4.89 -5.19 -14.36
C VAL A 63 5.87 -5.33 -13.20
N SER A 64 5.38 -5.73 -12.03
CA SER A 64 6.25 -5.98 -10.88
C SER A 64 5.67 -7.01 -9.92
N ASP A 65 6.57 -7.71 -9.23
CA ASP A 65 6.21 -8.72 -8.25
C ASP A 65 5.80 -8.07 -6.91
N PHE A 66 4.88 -8.73 -6.21
CA PHE A 66 4.53 -8.40 -4.84
C PHE A 66 5.10 -9.44 -3.89
N HIS A 67 5.79 -8.97 -2.85
CA HIS A 67 6.45 -9.82 -1.86
C HIS A 67 5.88 -9.57 -0.46
N CYS A 68 5.18 -10.54 0.10
CA CYS A 68 4.70 -10.44 1.46
C CYS A 68 5.80 -10.75 2.48
N VAL A 69 5.82 -10.00 3.59
CA VAL A 69 6.74 -10.24 4.71
C VAL A 69 6.50 -11.61 5.37
N THR A 70 5.32 -12.21 5.16
CA THR A 70 4.94 -13.53 5.71
C THR A 70 5.22 -14.69 4.75
N THR A 71 6.26 -14.61 3.94
CA THR A 71 6.83 -15.72 3.14
C THR A 71 6.17 -16.08 1.80
N TRP A 72 5.23 -15.28 1.28
CA TRP A 72 4.62 -15.53 -0.03
C TRP A 72 4.81 -14.37 -1.00
N SER A 73 4.79 -14.67 -2.30
CA SER A 73 4.85 -13.70 -3.39
C SER A 73 3.75 -13.94 -4.41
N THR A 74 3.32 -12.91 -5.11
CA THR A 74 2.57 -13.03 -6.38
C THR A 74 3.33 -12.27 -7.44
N ARG A 75 3.53 -12.90 -8.59
CA ARG A 75 4.39 -12.38 -9.65
C ARG A 75 3.61 -11.70 -10.75
N SER A 76 4.31 -10.93 -11.58
CA SER A 76 3.80 -10.41 -12.85
C SER A 76 2.50 -9.60 -12.73
N LEU A 77 2.36 -8.82 -11.64
CA LEU A 77 1.22 -7.92 -11.48
C LEU A 77 1.44 -6.67 -12.33
N CYS A 78 0.50 -6.38 -13.22
CA CYS A 78 0.55 -5.18 -14.06
C CYS A 78 -0.12 -4.01 -13.34
N TRP A 79 0.66 -3.07 -12.83
CA TRP A 79 0.16 -1.87 -12.14
C TRP A 79 0.11 -0.70 -13.10
N GLY A 80 -0.96 0.09 -13.01
CA GLY A 80 -1.07 1.36 -13.73
C GLY A 80 -1.23 2.52 -12.74
N GLY A 81 -0.59 3.65 -13.03
CA GLY A 81 -0.70 4.85 -12.21
C GLY A 81 0.36 5.89 -12.54
N TYR A 82 0.90 6.53 -11.50
CA TYR A 82 1.84 7.65 -11.59
C TYR A 82 3.09 7.36 -10.77
N LEU A 83 4.27 7.72 -11.28
CA LEU A 83 5.49 7.63 -10.50
C LEU A 83 5.39 8.54 -9.28
N PHE A 84 5.78 8.02 -8.12
CA PHE A 84 5.81 8.84 -6.90
C PHE A 84 6.78 10.03 -7.06
N SER A 85 7.88 9.85 -7.81
CA SER A 85 8.80 10.94 -8.14
C SER A 85 8.13 12.07 -8.91
N ASP A 86 7.26 11.74 -9.86
CA ASP A 86 6.57 12.73 -10.69
C ASP A 86 5.48 13.44 -9.89
N PHE A 87 4.76 12.69 -9.06
CA PHE A 87 3.86 13.27 -8.06
C PHE A 87 4.59 14.23 -7.12
N PHE A 88 5.74 13.84 -6.60
CA PHE A 88 6.51 14.67 -5.70
C PHE A 88 7.01 15.95 -6.40
N ASN A 89 7.66 15.81 -7.56
CA ASN A 89 8.28 16.92 -8.27
C ASN A 89 7.26 17.85 -8.93
N GLY A 90 6.18 17.30 -9.49
CA GLY A 90 5.16 18.03 -10.24
C GLY A 90 4.06 18.65 -9.38
N ILE A 91 3.77 18.07 -8.21
CA ILE A 91 2.64 18.52 -7.36
C ILE A 91 3.13 18.90 -5.97
N VAL A 92 3.76 17.98 -5.23
CA VAL A 92 4.10 18.21 -3.81
C VAL A 92 5.11 19.35 -3.63
N ALA A 93 6.25 19.27 -4.32
CA ALA A 93 7.32 20.25 -4.21
C ALA A 93 6.87 21.67 -4.59
N PRO A 94 6.15 21.92 -5.70
CA PRO A 94 5.72 23.28 -6.04
C PRO A 94 4.58 23.80 -5.15
N GLN A 95 3.62 22.95 -4.77
CA GLN A 95 2.40 23.39 -4.08
C GLN A 95 2.53 23.36 -2.56
N ALA A 96 3.06 22.29 -1.99
CA ALA A 96 3.12 22.09 -0.54
C ALA A 96 4.47 22.48 0.05
N ARG A 97 5.56 22.38 -0.73
CA ARG A 97 6.94 22.72 -0.35
C ARG A 97 7.34 22.10 1.01
N PRO A 98 7.53 20.77 1.07
CA PRO A 98 8.02 20.12 2.29
C PRO A 98 9.36 20.70 2.74
N GLN A 99 9.55 20.83 4.05
CA GLN A 99 10.85 21.23 4.59
C GLN A 99 11.95 20.28 4.11
N ARG A 100 13.15 20.82 3.80
CA ARG A 100 14.28 20.01 3.31
C ARG A 100 14.67 18.87 4.25
N ALA A 101 14.50 19.06 5.56
CA ALA A 101 14.77 18.04 6.58
C ALA A 101 13.67 16.97 6.70
N ALA A 102 12.53 17.11 6.01
CA ALA A 102 11.41 16.18 6.08
C ALA A 102 11.67 14.91 5.25
N GLN A 103 12.46 14.01 5.82
CA GLN A 103 12.93 12.79 5.16
C GLN A 103 12.09 11.56 5.49
N LEU A 104 11.15 11.65 6.45
CA LEU A 104 10.17 10.61 6.73
C LEU A 104 8.86 10.92 6.02
N VAL A 105 8.35 9.96 5.25
CA VAL A 105 7.00 10.05 4.67
C VAL A 105 6.08 9.07 5.37
N VAL A 106 4.96 9.55 5.88
CA VAL A 106 3.90 8.76 6.50
C VAL A 106 2.70 8.72 5.57
N LEU A 107 2.32 7.52 5.16
CA LEU A 107 1.18 7.23 4.31
C LEU A 107 0.03 6.78 5.21
N ARG A 108 -1.08 7.51 5.20
CA ARG A 108 -2.28 7.13 5.97
C ARG A 108 -3.39 6.67 5.05
N CYS A 109 -4.13 5.67 5.52
CA CYS A 109 -5.14 4.96 4.76
C CYS A 109 -6.54 5.22 5.33
N CYS A 110 -7.56 5.11 4.49
CA CYS A 110 -8.96 5.29 4.90
C CYS A 110 -9.43 4.25 5.93
N ASP A 111 -8.85 3.04 5.95
CA ASP A 111 -9.12 1.99 6.94
C ASP A 111 -8.44 2.20 8.31
N GLY A 112 -7.74 3.33 8.46
CA GLY A 112 -6.95 3.69 9.64
C GLY A 112 -5.57 3.01 9.70
N TYR A 113 -5.16 2.27 8.66
CA TYR A 113 -3.78 1.82 8.52
C TYR A 113 -2.88 3.02 8.27
N ALA A 114 -1.64 2.93 8.73
CA ALA A 114 -0.60 3.88 8.39
C ALA A 114 0.73 3.15 8.30
N VAL A 115 1.58 3.62 7.40
CA VAL A 115 2.93 3.11 7.24
C VAL A 115 3.87 4.25 6.90
N SER A 116 5.16 4.07 7.18
CA SER A 116 6.17 5.05 6.81
C SER A 116 7.30 4.44 5.99
N LEU A 117 7.88 5.27 5.14
CA LEU A 117 9.08 5.00 4.36
C LEU A 117 9.95 6.27 4.32
N PRO A 118 11.28 6.14 4.19
CA PRO A 118 12.12 7.28 3.85
C PRO A 118 11.70 7.88 2.51
N LEU A 119 11.77 9.21 2.38
CA LEU A 119 11.50 9.89 1.12
C LEU A 119 12.38 9.35 -0.01
N ALA A 120 13.67 9.12 0.27
CA ALA A 120 14.61 8.58 -0.70
C ALA A 120 14.19 7.20 -1.27
N ASP A 121 13.50 6.36 -0.48
CA ASP A 121 12.98 5.08 -0.96
C ASP A 121 11.77 5.27 -1.87
N LEU A 122 10.89 6.23 -1.53
CA LEU A 122 9.72 6.56 -2.34
C LEU A 122 10.07 7.25 -3.66
N MET A 123 11.22 7.92 -3.74
CA MET A 123 11.71 8.57 -4.97
C MET A 123 12.33 7.58 -5.97
N ALA A 124 12.36 6.28 -5.67
CA ALA A 124 12.86 5.28 -6.62
C ALA A 124 11.94 5.16 -7.85
N GLY A 125 12.53 5.00 -9.04
CA GLY A 125 11.82 4.97 -10.33
C GLY A 125 10.87 3.78 -10.56
N SER A 126 10.67 2.92 -9.58
CA SER A 126 9.72 1.80 -9.61
C SER A 126 8.55 1.96 -8.63
N VAL A 127 8.49 3.09 -7.91
CA VAL A 127 7.47 3.36 -6.90
C VAL A 127 6.33 4.14 -7.53
N LEU A 128 5.12 3.59 -7.43
CA LEU A 128 3.91 4.14 -8.02
C LEU A 128 2.87 4.53 -6.97
N LEU A 129 2.16 5.60 -7.26
CA LEU A 129 0.78 5.79 -6.83
C LEU A 129 -0.12 5.12 -7.88
N ALA A 130 -0.56 3.90 -7.60
CA ALA A 130 -1.32 3.07 -8.54
C ALA A 130 -2.82 3.20 -8.32
N ASP A 131 -3.56 3.33 -9.41
CA ASP A 131 -5.03 3.38 -9.48
C ASP A 131 -5.61 2.24 -10.36
N ARG A 132 -4.75 1.46 -11.01
CA ARG A 132 -5.12 0.29 -11.81
C ARG A 132 -4.29 -0.95 -11.47
N LEU A 133 -4.91 -2.12 -11.66
CA LEU A 133 -4.27 -3.43 -11.60
C LEU A 133 -4.84 -4.30 -12.72
N ASN A 134 -3.94 -4.83 -13.56
CA ASN A 134 -4.24 -5.68 -14.71
C ASN A 134 -5.25 -5.02 -15.68
N GLY A 135 -5.02 -3.76 -16.03
CA GLY A 135 -5.87 -2.96 -16.92
C GLY A 135 -7.12 -2.36 -16.27
N GLU A 136 -7.61 -2.97 -15.20
CA GLU A 136 -8.83 -2.55 -14.51
C GLU A 136 -8.58 -1.53 -13.39
N PRO A 137 -9.55 -0.64 -13.09
CA PRO A 137 -9.50 0.16 -11.86
C PRO A 137 -9.33 -0.72 -10.62
N LEU A 138 -8.60 -0.22 -9.62
CA LEU A 138 -8.44 -0.97 -8.38
C LEU A 138 -9.79 -1.31 -7.74
N SER A 139 -9.91 -2.54 -7.28
CA SER A 139 -11.01 -2.93 -6.40
C SER A 139 -10.74 -2.48 -4.96
N VAL A 140 -11.79 -2.42 -4.13
CA VAL A 140 -11.64 -2.21 -2.69
C VAL A 140 -10.76 -3.29 -2.04
N GLU A 141 -10.67 -4.48 -2.63
CA GLU A 141 -9.78 -5.53 -2.15
C GLU A 141 -8.30 -5.11 -2.23
N HIS A 142 -7.95 -4.48 -3.36
CA HIS A 142 -6.57 -4.14 -3.72
C HIS A 142 -6.20 -2.69 -3.44
N GLY A 143 -7.10 -1.91 -2.83
CA GLY A 143 -6.76 -0.62 -2.25
C GLY A 143 -7.27 0.59 -3.02
N ALA A 144 -8.40 0.46 -3.70
CA ALA A 144 -9.08 1.58 -4.35
C ALA A 144 -9.23 2.84 -3.46
N PRO A 145 -9.32 4.04 -4.06
CA PRO A 145 -9.08 4.31 -5.48
C PRO A 145 -7.59 4.43 -5.81
N LEU A 146 -6.74 4.59 -4.79
CA LEU A 146 -5.31 4.81 -4.93
C LEU A 146 -4.53 4.02 -3.88
N ARG A 147 -3.42 3.40 -4.29
CA ARG A 147 -2.50 2.71 -3.40
C ARG A 147 -1.05 3.08 -3.69
N LEU A 148 -0.17 2.81 -2.73
CA LEU A 148 1.27 2.74 -3.00
C LEU A 148 1.63 1.35 -3.54
N VAL A 149 2.47 1.33 -4.57
CA VAL A 149 3.22 0.16 -5.06
C VAL A 149 4.71 0.48 -4.97
N ALA A 150 5.45 -0.31 -4.20
CA ALA A 150 6.88 -0.15 -3.96
C ALA A 150 7.54 -1.55 -3.98
N PRO A 151 7.89 -2.08 -5.17
CA PRO A 151 8.24 -3.50 -5.36
C PRO A 151 9.49 -3.95 -4.59
N ALA A 152 10.43 -3.03 -4.37
CA ALA A 152 11.63 -3.30 -3.59
C ALA A 152 11.35 -3.51 -2.08
N HIS A 153 10.12 -3.24 -1.62
CA HIS A 153 9.72 -3.26 -0.21
C HIS A 153 8.63 -4.30 0.06
N TYR A 154 8.69 -4.95 1.22
CA TYR A 154 7.67 -5.92 1.60
C TYR A 154 6.26 -5.31 1.64
N GLY A 155 5.26 -6.16 1.36
CA GLY A 155 3.88 -5.77 1.11
C GLY A 155 3.21 -4.92 2.19
N TYR A 156 3.64 -4.99 3.45
CA TYR A 156 3.07 -4.13 4.51
C TYR A 156 3.45 -2.65 4.35
N LYS A 157 4.50 -2.33 3.58
CA LYS A 157 4.85 -0.96 3.18
C LYS A 157 4.01 -0.43 2.03
N ASN A 158 3.34 -1.30 1.29
CA ASN A 158 2.54 -0.95 0.12
C ASN A 158 1.12 -0.58 0.59
N ALA A 159 0.96 0.67 1.04
CA ALA A 159 -0.28 1.22 1.61
C ALA A 159 -1.47 1.12 0.64
N LYS A 160 -2.63 0.68 1.12
CA LYS A 160 -3.90 0.62 0.37
C LYS A 160 -4.83 1.75 0.77
N HIS A 161 -5.80 2.13 -0.06
CA HIS A 161 -6.81 3.14 0.28
C HIS A 161 -6.17 4.46 0.73
N LEU A 162 -5.18 4.93 -0.03
CA LEU A 162 -4.33 6.03 0.37
C LEU A 162 -5.16 7.31 0.51
N ARG A 163 -5.04 7.96 1.67
CA ARG A 163 -5.78 9.15 2.08
C ARG A 163 -4.88 10.37 2.25
N SER A 164 -3.70 10.17 2.84
CA SER A 164 -2.73 11.24 2.97
C SER A 164 -1.28 10.78 2.80
N VAL A 165 -0.46 11.69 2.30
CA VAL A 165 1.01 11.63 2.25
C VAL A 165 1.52 12.76 3.14
N GLU A 166 2.15 12.41 4.26
CA GLU A 166 2.64 13.38 5.23
C GLU A 166 4.16 13.36 5.32
N PHE A 167 4.78 14.53 5.19
CA PHE A 167 6.22 14.70 5.25
C PHE A 167 6.63 15.16 6.65
N TRP A 168 7.58 14.49 7.28
CA TRP A 168 7.98 14.78 8.66
C TRP A 168 9.50 14.81 8.82
N THR A 169 9.95 15.79 9.59
CA THR A 169 11.33 15.91 10.08
C THR A 169 11.59 14.98 11.26
N ASP A 170 10.60 14.80 12.14
CA ASP A 170 10.70 13.98 13.35
C ASP A 170 10.07 12.59 13.16
N ALA A 171 10.89 11.55 13.32
CA ALA A 171 10.45 10.16 13.21
C ALA A 171 9.39 9.74 14.24
N ARG A 172 9.26 10.46 15.36
CA ARG A 172 8.25 10.19 16.41
C ARG A 172 6.82 10.43 15.95
N ARG A 173 6.62 11.10 14.81
CA ARG A 173 5.30 11.36 14.19
C ARG A 173 4.64 10.10 13.62
N TYR A 174 5.40 9.02 13.49
CA TYR A 174 4.88 7.71 13.10
C TYR A 174 4.87 6.72 14.26
N ARG A 175 3.74 6.04 14.43
CA ARG A 175 3.60 4.88 15.31
C ARG A 175 3.09 3.71 14.48
N SER A 176 3.84 2.61 14.50
CA SER A 176 3.46 1.41 13.76
C SER A 176 2.13 0.83 14.25
N ALA A 177 1.38 0.30 13.30
CA ALA A 177 0.18 -0.48 13.57
C ALA A 177 0.47 -1.85 14.19
N ALA A 178 1.69 -2.38 14.02
CA ALA A 178 2.13 -3.66 14.56
C ALA A 178 3.04 -3.46 15.78
N PHE A 179 3.50 -4.58 16.36
CA PHE A 179 4.57 -4.54 17.36
C PHE A 179 5.85 -3.93 16.75
N ARG A 180 6.62 -3.19 17.55
CA ARG A 180 7.82 -2.46 17.08
C ARG A 180 8.84 -3.34 16.37
N PHE A 181 8.99 -4.60 16.79
CA PHE A 181 9.92 -5.54 16.16
C PHE A 181 9.43 -6.02 14.78
N MET A 182 8.15 -5.92 14.47
CA MET A 182 7.58 -6.34 13.18
C MET A 182 7.64 -5.25 12.11
N ASP A 183 7.86 -3.98 12.49
CA ASP A 183 7.96 -2.85 11.54
C ASP A 183 9.42 -2.45 11.33
N HIS A 184 9.99 -2.80 10.18
CA HIS A 184 11.27 -2.27 9.73
C HIS A 184 11.10 -0.89 9.05
N PRO A 185 12.04 0.08 9.19
CA PRO A 185 11.93 1.39 8.55
C PRO A 185 11.81 1.33 7.02
N ARG A 186 12.64 0.51 6.37
CA ARG A 186 12.69 0.36 4.90
C ARG A 186 11.97 -0.89 4.42
N ALA A 187 12.37 -2.06 4.94
CA ALA A 187 11.71 -3.35 4.66
C ALA A 187 12.04 -3.88 3.27
N ARG A 188 13.30 -3.70 2.87
CA ARG A 188 13.83 -4.09 1.57
C ARG A 188 13.83 -5.60 1.43
N VAL A 189 13.23 -6.08 0.35
CA VAL A 189 13.04 -7.51 0.07
C VAL A 189 14.38 -8.19 -0.17
N ALA A 190 15.26 -7.57 -0.96
CA ALA A 190 16.59 -8.09 -1.29
C ALA A 190 17.50 -8.30 -0.08
N LEU A 191 17.22 -7.61 1.03
CA LEU A 191 18.01 -7.66 2.26
C LEU A 191 17.33 -8.46 3.39
N GLU A 192 16.21 -9.13 3.11
CA GLU A 192 15.39 -9.84 4.10
C GLU A 192 15.01 -8.99 5.35
N GLU A 193 14.78 -7.69 5.16
CA GLU A 193 14.43 -6.75 6.24
C GLU A 193 12.96 -6.93 6.72
N ARG A 194 12.67 -8.04 7.40
CA ARG A 194 11.31 -8.43 7.82
C ARG A 194 10.83 -7.77 9.12
N GLY A 195 11.73 -7.14 9.87
CA GLY A 195 11.46 -6.57 11.19
C GLY A 195 12.72 -5.95 11.80
N ARG A 196 12.61 -5.35 13.00
CA ARG A 196 13.74 -4.78 13.75
C ARG A 196 14.22 -5.75 14.82
N GLY A 197 15.52 -5.95 14.92
CA GLY A 197 16.16 -6.67 16.03
C GLY A 197 15.97 -8.18 16.04
N VAL A 198 15.21 -8.75 15.09
CA VAL A 198 15.04 -10.20 14.95
C VAL A 198 15.58 -10.62 13.58
N PRO A 199 16.47 -11.64 13.49
CA PRO A 199 16.92 -12.18 12.22
C PRO A 199 15.75 -12.60 11.33
N GLY A 200 15.73 -12.12 10.09
CA GLY A 200 14.63 -12.37 9.15
C GLY A 200 14.30 -13.86 8.99
N ARG A 201 15.32 -14.73 9.03
CA ARG A 201 15.16 -16.19 8.94
C ARG A 201 14.26 -16.77 10.03
N LEU A 202 14.32 -16.25 11.26
CA LEU A 202 13.47 -16.71 12.37
C LEU A 202 12.02 -16.26 12.17
N LEU A 203 11.82 -15.01 11.74
CA LEU A 203 10.48 -14.48 11.45
C LEU A 203 9.77 -15.29 10.36
N ARG A 204 10.50 -15.85 9.38
CA ARG A 204 9.91 -16.72 8.35
C ARG A 204 9.18 -17.92 8.95
N TYR A 205 9.82 -18.63 9.87
CA TYR A 205 9.24 -19.82 10.51
C TYR A 205 8.03 -19.46 11.37
N LEU A 206 8.07 -18.31 12.05
CA LEU A 206 6.95 -17.82 12.85
C LEU A 206 5.75 -17.38 11.99
N TYR A 207 5.99 -16.74 10.85
CA TYR A 207 4.92 -16.19 10.02
C TYR A 207 4.26 -17.21 9.08
N ARG A 208 5.00 -18.18 8.55
CA ARG A 208 4.49 -19.10 7.52
C ARG A 208 3.19 -19.83 7.91
N PRO A 209 3.03 -20.36 9.15
CA PRO A 209 1.79 -21.01 9.56
C PRO A 209 0.57 -20.08 9.58
N LEU A 210 0.80 -18.76 9.70
CA LEU A 210 -0.27 -17.76 9.80
C LEU A 210 -0.84 -17.35 8.43
N VAL A 211 -0.20 -17.71 7.32
CA VAL A 211 -0.60 -17.25 5.98
C VAL A 211 -1.99 -17.74 5.60
N ALA A 212 -2.22 -19.05 5.60
CA ALA A 212 -3.49 -19.62 5.17
C ALA A 212 -4.68 -19.20 6.08
N PRO A 213 -4.56 -19.21 7.43
CA PRO A 213 -5.59 -18.65 8.31
C PRO A 213 -5.88 -17.17 8.02
N THR A 214 -4.86 -16.36 7.76
CA THR A 214 -5.02 -14.93 7.48
C THR A 214 -5.74 -14.70 6.15
N ILE A 215 -5.34 -15.40 5.08
CA ILE A 215 -6.04 -15.35 3.78
C ILE A 215 -7.52 -15.70 3.97
N ARG A 216 -7.84 -16.79 4.68
CA ARG A 216 -9.23 -17.19 4.94
C ARG A 216 -10.00 -16.12 5.71
N ARG A 217 -9.39 -15.49 6.72
CA ARG A 217 -10.02 -14.41 7.48
C ARG A 217 -10.36 -13.22 6.59
N PHE A 218 -9.40 -12.77 5.78
CA PHE A 218 -9.56 -11.63 4.88
C PHE A 218 -10.60 -11.91 3.78
N LYS A 219 -10.58 -13.12 3.20
CA LYS A 219 -11.59 -13.57 2.23
C LYS A 219 -13.00 -13.52 2.83
N ARG A 220 -13.21 -14.13 4.00
CA ARG A 220 -14.51 -14.11 4.69
C ARG A 220 -15.00 -12.69 4.99
N ALA A 221 -14.10 -11.77 5.36
CA ALA A 221 -14.47 -10.39 5.61
C ALA A 221 -14.89 -9.65 4.34
N LEU A 222 -14.20 -9.90 3.22
CA LEU A 222 -14.57 -9.38 1.91
C LEU A 222 -15.92 -9.92 1.43
N ASP A 223 -16.16 -11.23 1.57
CA ASP A 223 -17.41 -11.87 1.17
C ASP A 223 -18.61 -11.29 1.95
N ARG A 224 -18.44 -11.04 3.25
CA ARG A 224 -19.46 -10.34 4.07
C ARG A 224 -19.75 -8.94 3.58
N HIS A 225 -18.71 -8.17 3.26
CA HIS A 225 -18.86 -6.80 2.77
C HIS A 225 -19.60 -6.74 1.43
N ARG A 226 -19.25 -7.64 0.49
CA ARG A 226 -19.95 -7.75 -0.80
C ARG A 226 -21.44 -8.05 -0.59
N LYS A 227 -21.76 -9.04 0.25
CA LYS A 227 -23.14 -9.39 0.56
C LYS A 227 -23.93 -8.21 1.14
N LEU A 228 -23.37 -7.49 2.11
CA LEU A 228 -24.03 -6.32 2.71
C LEU A 228 -24.29 -5.19 1.71
N HIS A 229 -23.34 -4.96 0.79
CA HIS A 229 -23.48 -3.95 -0.25
C HIS A 229 -24.55 -4.35 -1.28
N ASP A 230 -24.59 -5.62 -1.68
CA ASP A 230 -25.60 -6.15 -2.61
C ASP A 230 -27.00 -6.12 -1.97
N ASP A 231 -27.13 -6.57 -0.72
CA ASP A 231 -28.39 -6.53 0.04
C ASP A 231 -28.90 -5.08 0.19
N GLY A 232 -28.00 -4.12 0.48
CA GLY A 232 -28.34 -2.71 0.59
C GLY A 232 -28.81 -2.09 -0.73
N ILE A 233 -28.21 -2.47 -1.86
CA ILE A 233 -28.68 -2.05 -3.19
C ILE A 233 -30.08 -2.61 -3.46
N GLN A 234 -30.32 -3.89 -3.17
CA GLN A 234 -31.64 -4.50 -3.40
C GLN A 234 -32.72 -3.86 -2.52
N GLU A 235 -32.43 -3.50 -1.27
CA GLU A 235 -33.37 -2.79 -0.39
C GLU A 235 -33.72 -1.38 -0.90
N ILE A 236 -32.75 -0.65 -1.47
CA ILE A 236 -32.99 0.66 -2.10
C ILE A 236 -33.85 0.52 -3.36
N LEU A 237 -33.60 -0.52 -4.17
CA LEU A 237 -34.37 -0.76 -5.40
C LEU A 237 -35.79 -1.27 -5.12
N GLY A 238 -36.01 -2.00 -4.02
CA GLY A 238 -37.31 -2.53 -3.62
C GLY A 238 -38.20 -1.58 -2.81
N LYS A 239 -37.70 -0.41 -2.35
CA LYS A 239 -38.49 0.63 -1.66
C LYS A 239 -39.08 1.69 -2.60
N LYS A 240 -39.06 1.44 -3.91
CA LYS A 240 -39.47 2.42 -4.94
C LYS A 240 -40.92 2.28 -5.42
N ASP A 241 -41.77 1.59 -4.66
CA ASP A 241 -43.20 1.39 -4.93
C ASP A 241 -44.09 2.30 -4.05
#